data_AF-A0A7J4USD8-F1
#
_entry.id   AF-A0A7J4USD8-F1
#
_cell.length_a   1.000
_cell.length_b   1.000
_cell.length_c   1.000
_cell.angle_alpha   90.00
_cell.angle_beta   90.00
_cell.angle_gamma   90.00
#
_symmetry.space_group_name_H-M   'P 1'
#
loop_
_entity.id
_entity.type
_entity.pdbx_description
1 polymer ?
#
loop_
_entity_poly.entity_id
_entity_poly.type
_entity_poly.pdbx_seq_one_letter_code
_entity_poly.pdbx_strand_id
1 'polypeptide(L)'
;MEQSILSRMELWERRSFLRGYAELREMERESFSGVIVVGDSSMFMLNGKIVGIDNGGIEDFERNEGSIYISPHPSLPLLFSMQTSVKEKGMQYYTDDKPIEEVDVMLREAEFTGYLELSKNVLSGDYYIVYHRGRSMDVAFIGNINRLITDEEAREGTKEEVGIYEVNSVGIKPISIPEAESTENLHQGIIETEVQSEGEIVEEEVEEREVVPEVESVPGVSSEDSPREVITEGVEGEKFKGEMEWRKSRVVPSIDPTKDGAMVVALKKEKGREIKAEVIEEGGLKEIIEEIEANQNDPDISERVTFEVSQEAQGGETVENIVDEELAKEKSNIFIRYKKDDGPTLLKSLNRKQKYGIDAVKANLKYEIHSRFKADKTLVKGKRGTEEVKEYIRKTPEYRFAEWAYLTLPYEIKGTENVKLLKSLYRAIPQIERVRLRSVVETFEKEGDSRRYRFDVIMDDVEGRPLIVANINDDVDPTGGEMITELVESASKVAEYEDAFVAAFLVSSSYHSKETREVATKKIKGRSRLKRGDSKIKDPRVKVSRKSKYYLGLVDCREGEEVHLVFPEL
;
A
#
# COMPACT_ATOMS: atom_id res chain seq x y z
N MET A 1 -4.11 -18.30 -3.10
CA MET A 1 -4.51 -16.89 -2.94
C MET A 1 -3.31 -16.04 -2.54
N GLU A 2 -3.23 -14.78 -2.99
CA GLU A 2 -2.21 -13.82 -2.54
C GLU A 2 -2.54 -13.19 -1.15
N GLN A 3 -1.50 -12.75 -0.42
CA GLN A 3 -1.67 -12.01 0.84
C GLN A 3 -2.43 -10.68 0.66
N SER A 4 -2.31 -10.05 -0.50
CA SER A 4 -3.03 -8.84 -0.92
C SER A 4 -4.56 -9.01 -0.88
N ILE A 5 -5.05 -10.17 -1.32
CA ILE A 5 -6.48 -10.50 -1.39
C ILE A 5 -7.00 -10.89 0.00
N LEU A 6 -6.25 -11.70 0.75
CA LEU A 6 -6.62 -12.11 2.11
C LEU A 6 -6.87 -10.89 3.02
N SER A 7 -5.93 -9.94 3.08
CA SER A 7 -6.10 -8.73 3.91
C SER A 7 -7.16 -7.75 3.38
N ARG A 8 -7.69 -7.94 2.16
CA ARG A 8 -8.88 -7.23 1.67
C ARG A 8 -10.18 -7.94 2.11
N MET A 9 -10.18 -9.27 2.17
CA MET A 9 -11.30 -10.09 2.63
C MET A 9 -11.50 -10.10 4.15
N GLU A 10 -10.42 -9.98 4.94
CA GLU A 10 -10.48 -9.94 6.42
C GLU A 10 -11.32 -8.76 6.98
N LEU A 11 -11.63 -7.76 6.16
CA LEU A 11 -12.47 -6.60 6.49
C LEU A 11 -13.97 -6.82 6.19
N TRP A 12 -14.36 -7.96 5.60
CA TRP A 12 -15.73 -8.24 5.17
C TRP A 12 -16.56 -8.89 6.31
N GLU A 13 -17.89 -8.91 6.17
CA GLU A 13 -18.73 -9.68 7.10
C GLU A 13 -18.41 -11.18 6.97
N ARG A 14 -18.05 -11.81 8.09
CA ARG A 14 -17.66 -13.22 8.14
C ARG A 14 -18.73 -14.07 8.84
N ARG A 15 -19.14 -15.17 8.19
CA ARG A 15 -20.01 -16.22 8.76
C ARG A 15 -19.34 -17.59 8.67
N SER A 16 -19.79 -18.56 9.46
CA SER A 16 -19.31 -19.95 9.38
C SER A 16 -19.98 -20.68 8.21
N PHE A 17 -19.20 -21.43 7.43
CA PHE A 17 -19.71 -22.40 6.44
C PHE A 17 -19.75 -23.78 7.10
N LEU A 18 -20.90 -24.46 7.11
CA LEU A 18 -21.11 -25.68 7.91
C LEU A 18 -21.93 -26.78 7.20
N ARG A 19 -22.69 -26.45 6.15
CA ARG A 19 -23.69 -27.33 5.51
C ARG A 19 -23.33 -27.70 4.05
N GLY A 20 -22.11 -27.39 3.61
CA GLY A 20 -21.56 -27.84 2.33
C GLY A 20 -22.43 -27.48 1.12
N TYR A 21 -22.62 -28.44 0.21
CA TYR A 21 -23.47 -28.25 -0.98
C TYR A 21 -24.95 -27.95 -0.69
N ALA A 22 -25.45 -28.15 0.52
CA ALA A 22 -26.79 -27.68 0.89
C ALA A 22 -26.81 -26.17 1.11
N GLU A 23 -25.72 -25.61 1.67
CA GLU A 23 -25.53 -24.18 1.90
C GLU A 23 -25.23 -23.43 0.60
N LEU A 24 -24.36 -23.97 -0.27
CA LEU A 24 -24.10 -23.38 -1.59
C LEU A 24 -25.37 -23.26 -2.44
N ARG A 25 -26.29 -24.22 -2.32
CA ARG A 25 -27.62 -24.15 -2.96
C ARG A 25 -28.58 -23.18 -2.31
N GLU A 26 -28.37 -22.81 -1.05
CA GLU A 26 -29.08 -21.72 -0.37
C GLU A 26 -28.59 -20.39 -0.95
N MET A 27 -27.27 -20.19 -0.94
CA MET A 27 -26.55 -19.06 -1.56
C MET A 27 -26.88 -18.87 -3.05
N GLU A 28 -27.06 -19.95 -3.83
CA GLU A 28 -27.47 -19.89 -5.23
C GLU A 28 -28.86 -19.26 -5.42
N ARG A 29 -29.79 -19.51 -4.49
CA ARG A 29 -31.17 -18.97 -4.54
C ARG A 29 -31.30 -17.59 -3.91
N GLU A 30 -30.36 -17.22 -3.03
CA GLU A 30 -30.28 -15.89 -2.40
C GLU A 30 -29.44 -14.90 -3.19
N SER A 31 -29.02 -15.25 -4.42
CA SER A 31 -28.13 -14.44 -5.27
C SER A 31 -26.88 -13.94 -4.53
N PHE A 32 -26.25 -14.84 -3.77
CA PHE A 32 -25.09 -14.52 -2.93
C PHE A 32 -23.86 -14.07 -3.74
N SER A 33 -23.21 -12.99 -3.28
CA SER A 33 -21.91 -12.53 -3.80
C SER A 33 -20.88 -12.49 -2.67
N GLY A 34 -19.76 -13.19 -2.83
CA GLY A 34 -18.76 -13.35 -1.77
C GLY A 34 -17.72 -14.43 -2.06
N VAL A 35 -16.97 -14.82 -1.03
CA VAL A 35 -15.96 -15.88 -1.10
C VAL A 35 -16.16 -16.88 0.03
N ILE A 36 -16.11 -18.18 -0.26
CA ILE A 36 -16.12 -19.24 0.73
C ILE A 36 -14.71 -19.84 0.79
N VAL A 37 -14.12 -19.90 1.99
CA VAL A 37 -12.77 -20.43 2.23
C VAL A 37 -12.87 -21.69 3.09
N VAL A 38 -12.29 -22.78 2.61
CA VAL A 38 -12.29 -24.11 3.23
C VAL A 38 -10.89 -24.69 3.14
N GLY A 39 -10.19 -24.80 4.27
CA GLY A 39 -8.76 -25.11 4.27
C GLY A 39 -7.96 -24.08 3.47
N ASP A 40 -7.18 -24.56 2.50
CA ASP A 40 -6.44 -23.70 1.54
C ASP A 40 -7.27 -23.36 0.28
N SER A 41 -8.41 -24.02 0.05
CA SER A 41 -9.28 -23.87 -1.11
C SER A 41 -10.23 -22.66 -0.95
N SER A 42 -10.42 -21.88 -2.03
CA SER A 42 -11.23 -20.66 -1.99
C SER A 42 -12.16 -20.55 -3.20
N MET A 43 -13.47 -20.51 -2.96
CA MET A 43 -14.52 -20.44 -3.97
C MET A 43 -15.10 -19.03 -4.07
N PHE A 44 -15.13 -18.46 -5.28
CA PHE A 44 -15.69 -17.12 -5.54
C PHE A 44 -17.10 -17.24 -6.11
N MET A 45 -18.07 -16.58 -5.49
CA MET A 45 -19.47 -16.56 -5.93
C MET A 45 -19.92 -15.15 -6.31
N LEU A 46 -20.70 -15.05 -7.39
CA LEU A 46 -21.30 -13.84 -7.94
C LEU A 46 -22.77 -14.15 -8.28
N ASN A 47 -23.70 -13.43 -7.63
CA ASN A 47 -25.15 -13.67 -7.67
C ASN A 47 -25.52 -15.17 -7.72
N GLY A 48 -25.02 -15.93 -6.74
CA GLY A 48 -25.34 -17.33 -6.58
C GLY A 48 -24.60 -18.29 -7.51
N LYS A 49 -23.86 -17.82 -8.52
CA LYS A 49 -23.02 -18.67 -9.39
C LYS A 49 -21.56 -18.63 -8.97
N ILE A 50 -20.92 -19.80 -8.98
CA ILE A 50 -19.49 -19.93 -8.74
C ILE A 50 -18.75 -19.46 -10.01
N VAL A 51 -17.94 -18.42 -9.90
CA VAL A 51 -17.16 -17.84 -11.02
C VAL A 51 -15.73 -18.36 -11.10
N GLY A 52 -15.24 -19.00 -10.02
CA GLY A 52 -13.97 -19.73 -10.00
C GLY A 52 -13.67 -20.32 -8.63
N ILE A 53 -12.66 -21.19 -8.59
CA ILE A 53 -12.09 -21.78 -7.37
C ILE A 53 -10.56 -21.67 -7.48
N ASP A 54 -9.93 -21.17 -6.41
CA ASP A 54 -8.48 -21.12 -6.24
C ASP A 54 -8.03 -22.24 -5.29
N ASN A 55 -6.82 -22.76 -5.51
CA ASN A 55 -6.16 -23.84 -4.76
C ASN A 55 -6.90 -25.19 -4.60
N GLY A 56 -8.11 -25.37 -5.17
CA GLY A 56 -8.94 -26.54 -4.88
C GLY A 56 -9.93 -26.96 -5.96
N GLY A 57 -10.77 -27.93 -5.62
CA GLY A 57 -11.92 -28.39 -6.41
C GLY A 57 -13.24 -27.89 -5.83
N ILE A 58 -14.37 -28.27 -6.46
CA ILE A 58 -15.69 -28.04 -5.86
C ILE A 58 -15.98 -29.07 -4.76
N GLU A 59 -15.38 -30.25 -4.90
CA GLU A 59 -15.41 -31.40 -3.99
C GLU A 59 -14.96 -31.04 -2.57
N ASP A 60 -14.02 -30.11 -2.43
CA ASP A 60 -13.54 -29.61 -1.13
C ASP A 60 -14.68 -29.01 -0.28
N PHE A 61 -15.76 -28.54 -0.92
CA PHE A 61 -16.88 -27.87 -0.29
C PHE A 61 -18.10 -28.80 -0.07
N GLU A 62 -17.96 -30.12 -0.28
CA GLU A 62 -19.06 -31.08 -0.06
C GLU A 62 -19.43 -31.21 1.43
N ARG A 63 -18.42 -31.37 2.30
CA ARG A 63 -18.61 -31.74 3.74
C ARG A 63 -17.70 -31.01 4.73
N ASN A 64 -16.76 -30.20 4.27
CA ASN A 64 -15.80 -29.53 5.15
C ASN A 64 -16.37 -28.21 5.68
N GLU A 65 -16.07 -27.90 6.93
CA GLU A 65 -16.41 -26.61 7.55
C GLU A 65 -15.43 -25.51 7.11
N GLY A 66 -15.88 -24.26 7.10
CA GLY A 66 -15.09 -23.13 6.59
C GLY A 66 -15.61 -21.77 6.99
N SER A 67 -15.34 -20.76 6.17
CA SER A 67 -15.78 -19.38 6.41
C SER A 67 -16.27 -18.69 5.14
N ILE A 68 -17.42 -18.06 5.27
CA ILE A 68 -18.08 -17.24 4.26
C ILE A 68 -17.65 -15.80 4.51
N TYR A 69 -17.19 -15.11 3.47
CA TYR A 69 -16.89 -13.69 3.44
C TYR A 69 -17.87 -13.01 2.49
N ILE A 70 -18.80 -12.23 3.02
CA ILE A 70 -19.86 -11.57 2.23
C ILE A 70 -19.27 -10.36 1.54
N SER A 71 -19.38 -10.27 0.20
CA SER A 71 -18.77 -9.16 -0.52
C SER A 71 -19.56 -7.87 -0.34
N PRO A 72 -18.90 -6.74 -0.01
CA PRO A 72 -19.53 -5.42 -0.05
C PRO A 72 -19.84 -4.95 -1.48
N HIS A 73 -19.31 -5.60 -2.53
CA HIS A 73 -19.61 -5.27 -3.92
C HIS A 73 -19.43 -6.47 -4.89
N PRO A 74 -20.35 -6.73 -5.84
CA PRO A 74 -20.25 -7.87 -6.78
C PRO A 74 -19.02 -7.86 -7.70
N SER A 75 -18.35 -6.72 -7.90
CA SER A 75 -17.11 -6.70 -8.69
C SER A 75 -15.95 -7.46 -8.01
N LEU A 76 -15.96 -7.61 -6.69
CA LEU A 76 -14.82 -8.12 -5.93
C LEU A 76 -14.61 -9.64 -6.01
N PRO A 77 -15.63 -10.51 -5.88
CA PRO A 77 -15.46 -11.95 -6.11
C PRO A 77 -15.01 -12.24 -7.53
N LEU A 78 -15.52 -11.48 -8.52
CA LEU A 78 -15.11 -11.59 -9.92
C LEU A 78 -13.66 -11.14 -10.13
N LEU A 79 -13.26 -9.99 -9.58
CA LEU A 79 -11.88 -9.49 -9.63
C LEU A 79 -10.91 -10.48 -9.00
N PHE A 80 -11.19 -10.97 -7.79
CA PHE A 80 -10.29 -11.90 -7.10
C PHE A 80 -10.19 -13.24 -7.83
N SER A 81 -11.30 -13.76 -8.36
CA SER A 81 -11.33 -14.95 -9.22
C SER A 81 -10.56 -14.76 -10.53
N MET A 82 -10.50 -13.53 -11.07
CA MET A 82 -9.66 -13.21 -12.22
C MET A 82 -8.18 -13.14 -11.83
N GLN A 83 -7.84 -12.43 -10.75
CA GLN A 83 -6.46 -12.25 -10.27
C GLN A 83 -5.78 -13.59 -9.95
N THR A 84 -6.48 -14.54 -9.31
CA THR A 84 -5.95 -15.89 -9.06
C THR A 84 -5.81 -16.74 -10.33
N SER A 85 -6.50 -16.36 -11.41
CA SER A 85 -6.50 -17.08 -12.71
C SER A 85 -5.48 -16.55 -13.72
N VAL A 86 -4.88 -15.37 -13.50
CA VAL A 86 -3.86 -14.78 -14.40
C VAL A 86 -2.56 -15.59 -14.36
N LYS A 87 -2.06 -15.98 -15.54
CA LYS A 87 -0.85 -16.82 -15.70
C LYS A 87 0.30 -16.15 -16.47
N GLU A 88 -0.02 -15.15 -17.29
CA GLU A 88 0.95 -14.29 -17.99
C GLU A 88 0.56 -12.84 -17.70
N LYS A 89 1.54 -11.97 -17.38
CA LYS A 89 1.28 -10.56 -17.06
C LYS A 89 0.76 -9.80 -18.28
N GLY A 90 -0.21 -8.92 -18.04
CA GLY A 90 -0.92 -8.17 -19.08
C GLY A 90 -0.06 -7.13 -19.80
N MET A 91 -0.64 -6.54 -20.85
CA MET A 91 0.01 -5.44 -21.58
C MET A 91 -0.06 -4.16 -20.74
N GLN A 92 1.11 -3.56 -20.46
CA GLN A 92 1.24 -2.32 -19.70
C GLN A 92 1.23 -1.08 -20.61
N TYR A 93 0.55 -0.02 -20.15
CA TYR A 93 0.44 1.28 -20.82
C TYR A 93 0.54 2.41 -19.79
N TYR A 94 1.00 3.59 -20.20
CA TYR A 94 1.05 4.79 -19.36
C TYR A 94 -0.15 5.69 -19.65
N THR A 95 -0.80 6.24 -18.62
CA THR A 95 -2.03 7.06 -18.76
C THR A 95 -1.86 8.25 -19.71
N ASP A 96 -0.71 8.92 -19.66
CA ASP A 96 -0.43 10.13 -20.44
C ASP A 96 -0.20 9.83 -21.93
N ASP A 97 0.36 8.64 -22.23
CA ASP A 97 0.57 8.16 -23.60
C ASP A 97 -0.70 7.54 -24.19
N LYS A 98 -1.58 6.98 -23.33
CA LYS A 98 -2.84 6.36 -23.73
C LYS A 98 -3.90 6.44 -22.61
N PRO A 99 -4.86 7.38 -22.68
CA PRO A 99 -5.90 7.55 -21.68
C PRO A 99 -6.72 6.28 -21.44
N ILE A 100 -7.06 6.01 -20.17
CA ILE A 100 -7.87 4.85 -19.80
C ILE A 100 -9.28 4.96 -20.38
N GLU A 101 -9.85 6.15 -20.52
CA GLU A 101 -11.18 6.36 -21.12
C GLU A 101 -11.28 5.84 -22.56
N GLU A 102 -10.21 6.01 -23.36
CA GLU A 102 -10.17 5.49 -24.74
C GLU A 102 -10.06 3.96 -24.75
N VAL A 103 -9.27 3.39 -23.84
CA VAL A 103 -9.12 1.93 -23.69
C VAL A 103 -10.40 1.29 -23.18
N ASP A 104 -11.07 1.90 -22.20
CA ASP A 104 -12.32 1.44 -21.62
C ASP A 104 -13.40 1.29 -22.69
N VAL A 105 -13.63 2.32 -23.51
CA VAL A 105 -14.53 2.23 -24.68
C VAL A 105 -14.12 1.10 -25.63
N MET A 106 -12.83 0.98 -25.98
CA MET A 106 -12.35 -0.11 -26.85
C MET A 106 -12.56 -1.51 -26.26
N LEU A 107 -12.41 -1.69 -24.94
CA LEU A 107 -12.61 -2.97 -24.26
C LEU A 107 -14.10 -3.32 -24.15
N ARG A 108 -14.96 -2.33 -23.89
CA ARG A 108 -16.42 -2.48 -23.93
C ARG A 108 -16.90 -2.91 -25.33
N GLU A 109 -16.50 -2.19 -26.39
CA GLU A 109 -16.85 -2.51 -27.78
C GLU A 109 -16.29 -3.86 -28.27
N ALA A 110 -15.18 -4.35 -27.70
CA ALA A 110 -14.58 -5.64 -28.07
C ALA A 110 -15.27 -6.87 -27.43
N GLU A 111 -16.26 -6.66 -26.56
CA GLU A 111 -16.81 -7.63 -25.61
C GLU A 111 -15.69 -8.29 -24.77
N PHE A 112 -14.82 -7.47 -24.17
CA PHE A 112 -13.68 -7.95 -23.38
C PHE A 112 -14.12 -8.62 -22.06
N THR A 113 -13.35 -9.63 -21.62
CA THR A 113 -13.48 -10.27 -20.30
C THR A 113 -12.09 -10.39 -19.67
N GLY A 114 -11.96 -9.94 -18.42
CA GLY A 114 -10.69 -9.73 -17.75
C GLY A 114 -10.74 -8.44 -16.92
N TYR A 115 -9.60 -7.86 -16.58
CA TYR A 115 -9.56 -6.59 -15.84
C TYR A 115 -8.45 -5.66 -16.30
N LEU A 116 -8.69 -4.36 -16.18
CA LEU A 116 -7.66 -3.32 -16.20
C LEU A 116 -7.27 -3.03 -14.75
N GLU A 117 -5.99 -3.03 -14.44
CA GLU A 117 -5.45 -2.63 -13.14
C GLU A 117 -4.56 -1.40 -13.29
N LEU A 118 -4.92 -0.29 -12.64
CA LEU A 118 -4.14 0.93 -12.48
C LEU A 118 -3.63 0.98 -11.03
N SER A 119 -2.43 0.46 -10.79
CA SER A 119 -1.81 0.37 -9.45
C SER A 119 -0.38 0.93 -9.36
N LYS A 120 0.32 1.07 -10.50
CA LYS A 120 1.76 1.40 -10.55
C LYS A 120 1.98 2.90 -10.76
N ASN A 121 2.80 3.51 -9.91
CA ASN A 121 3.01 4.97 -9.79
C ASN A 121 1.75 5.79 -9.40
N VAL A 122 0.68 5.13 -8.96
CA VAL A 122 -0.61 5.74 -8.62
C VAL A 122 -0.59 6.35 -7.21
N LEU A 123 -1.16 7.55 -7.05
CA LEU A 123 -0.95 8.39 -5.87
C LEU A 123 -2.03 8.26 -4.78
N SER A 124 -3.17 7.63 -5.06
CA SER A 124 -4.27 7.50 -4.10
C SER A 124 -4.73 6.07 -3.81
N GLY A 125 -4.39 5.07 -4.62
CA GLY A 125 -4.85 3.70 -4.38
C GLY A 125 -4.48 2.72 -5.50
N ASP A 126 -5.10 1.54 -5.44
CA ASP A 126 -5.08 0.56 -6.51
C ASP A 126 -6.47 0.54 -7.16
N TYR A 127 -6.56 0.89 -8.44
CA TYR A 127 -7.81 1.02 -9.20
C TYR A 127 -7.98 -0.15 -10.16
N TYR A 128 -9.20 -0.65 -10.30
CA TYR A 128 -9.54 -1.79 -11.14
C TYR A 128 -10.83 -1.53 -11.92
N ILE A 129 -10.82 -1.82 -13.22
CA ILE A 129 -12.04 -1.92 -14.03
C ILE A 129 -12.21 -3.39 -14.41
N VAL A 130 -13.24 -4.03 -13.87
CA VAL A 130 -13.52 -5.46 -14.04
C VAL A 130 -14.46 -5.62 -15.23
N TYR A 131 -14.00 -6.27 -16.29
CA TYR A 131 -14.76 -6.45 -17.53
C TYR A 131 -15.31 -7.87 -17.67
N HIS A 132 -16.56 -7.97 -18.11
CA HIS A 132 -17.13 -9.24 -18.57
C HIS A 132 -18.03 -9.00 -19.79
N ARG A 133 -17.62 -9.55 -20.94
CA ARG A 133 -18.30 -9.46 -22.24
C ARG A 133 -18.65 -8.01 -22.62
N GLY A 134 -17.77 -7.07 -22.28
CA GLY A 134 -17.91 -5.65 -22.58
C GLY A 134 -18.76 -4.83 -21.60
N ARG A 135 -19.32 -5.43 -20.53
CA ARG A 135 -19.72 -4.68 -19.33
C ARG A 135 -18.51 -4.42 -18.45
N SER A 136 -18.56 -3.36 -17.63
CA SER A 136 -17.48 -2.91 -16.76
C SER A 136 -18.01 -2.57 -15.35
N MET A 137 -17.38 -3.09 -14.31
CA MET A 137 -17.59 -2.63 -12.93
C MET A 137 -16.30 -2.00 -12.41
N ASP A 138 -16.37 -0.74 -12.02
CA ASP A 138 -15.25 0.03 -11.48
C ASP A 138 -15.12 -0.19 -9.96
N VAL A 139 -13.91 -0.41 -9.47
CA VAL A 139 -13.63 -0.61 -8.04
C VAL A 139 -12.20 -0.22 -7.69
N ALA A 140 -11.99 0.41 -6.54
CA ALA A 140 -10.65 0.78 -6.09
C ALA A 140 -10.47 0.68 -4.58
N PHE A 141 -9.21 0.48 -4.18
CA PHE A 141 -8.78 0.44 -2.79
C PHE A 141 -7.89 1.66 -2.53
N ILE A 142 -8.49 2.71 -1.97
CA ILE A 142 -7.83 4.01 -1.79
C ILE A 142 -7.32 4.24 -0.37
N GLY A 143 -6.22 4.99 -0.30
CA GLY A 143 -5.61 5.48 0.91
C GLY A 143 -5.01 4.44 1.85
N ASN A 144 -4.55 4.90 3.00
CA ASN A 144 -3.73 4.08 3.90
C ASN A 144 -4.47 2.91 4.57
N ILE A 145 -5.81 2.95 4.65
CA ILE A 145 -6.64 1.86 5.18
C ILE A 145 -7.18 0.92 4.08
N ASN A 146 -6.76 1.10 2.82
CA ASN A 146 -7.33 0.41 1.66
C ASN A 146 -8.86 0.55 1.59
N ARG A 147 -9.41 1.77 1.81
CA ARG A 147 -10.86 2.01 1.76
C ARG A 147 -11.37 1.61 0.38
N LEU A 148 -12.36 0.72 0.39
CA LEU A 148 -13.12 0.38 -0.81
C LEU A 148 -13.92 1.60 -1.29
N ILE A 149 -13.82 1.88 -2.59
CA ILE A 149 -14.73 2.72 -3.35
C ILE A 149 -15.17 1.95 -4.60
N THR A 150 -16.39 2.17 -5.08
CA THR A 150 -17.01 1.42 -6.18
C THR A 150 -17.68 2.36 -7.18
N ASP A 151 -18.10 1.79 -8.31
CA ASP A 151 -18.98 2.42 -9.29
C ASP A 151 -18.49 3.82 -9.69
N GLU A 152 -19.31 4.86 -9.59
CA GLU A 152 -18.92 6.20 -10.06
C GLU A 152 -17.76 6.83 -9.24
N GLU A 153 -17.62 6.54 -7.94
CA GLU A 153 -16.49 7.06 -7.14
C GLU A 153 -15.16 6.44 -7.60
N ALA A 154 -15.18 5.14 -7.91
CA ALA A 154 -14.02 4.44 -8.49
C ALA A 154 -13.76 4.89 -9.95
N ARG A 155 -14.81 5.11 -10.74
CA ARG A 155 -14.75 5.51 -12.15
C ARG A 155 -14.19 6.91 -12.33
N GLU A 156 -14.65 7.90 -11.55
CA GLU A 156 -14.05 9.24 -11.54
C GLU A 156 -12.58 9.17 -11.08
N GLY A 157 -12.29 8.43 -10.01
CA GLY A 157 -10.94 8.33 -9.47
C GLY A 157 -9.94 7.70 -10.45
N THR A 158 -10.34 6.67 -11.20
CA THR A 158 -9.48 5.99 -12.21
C THR A 158 -9.05 6.95 -13.33
N LYS A 159 -9.85 7.99 -13.61
CA LYS A 159 -9.60 8.98 -14.67
C LYS A 159 -8.71 10.15 -14.21
N GLU A 160 -8.67 10.41 -12.91
CA GLU A 160 -7.90 11.53 -12.33
C GLU A 160 -6.50 11.12 -11.86
N GLU A 161 -6.24 9.82 -11.75
CA GLU A 161 -4.92 9.28 -11.42
C GLU A 161 -4.02 9.11 -12.66
N VAL A 162 -2.75 9.46 -12.49
CA VAL A 162 -1.69 9.27 -13.49
C VAL A 162 -0.82 8.09 -13.06
N GLY A 163 -0.61 7.13 -13.95
CA GLY A 163 0.11 5.91 -13.62
C GLY A 163 0.29 4.94 -14.79
N ILE A 164 0.82 3.75 -14.48
CA ILE A 164 0.92 2.64 -15.43
C ILE A 164 -0.22 1.67 -15.12
N TYR A 165 -1.06 1.39 -16.12
CA TYR A 165 -2.10 0.37 -16.04
C TYR A 165 -1.72 -0.87 -16.84
N GLU A 166 -2.24 -2.03 -16.41
CA GLU A 166 -2.03 -3.34 -17.01
C GLU A 166 -3.39 -3.94 -17.39
N VAL A 167 -3.54 -4.39 -18.64
CA VAL A 167 -4.77 -5.03 -19.14
C VAL A 167 -4.57 -6.54 -19.19
N ASN A 168 -5.30 -7.26 -18.34
CA ASN A 168 -5.20 -8.70 -18.12
C ASN A 168 -6.44 -9.42 -18.68
N SER A 169 -6.27 -10.23 -19.72
CA SER A 169 -7.35 -11.04 -20.30
C SER A 169 -7.55 -12.32 -19.49
N VAL A 170 -8.79 -12.63 -19.08
CA VAL A 170 -9.10 -13.84 -18.29
C VAL A 170 -10.41 -14.46 -18.75
N GLY A 171 -10.37 -15.73 -19.17
CA GLY A 171 -11.55 -16.53 -19.44
C GLY A 171 -12.22 -17.00 -18.14
N ILE A 172 -13.44 -16.53 -17.88
CA ILE A 172 -14.29 -17.00 -16.77
C ILE A 172 -15.25 -18.08 -17.30
N LYS A 173 -15.32 -19.23 -16.61
CA LYS A 173 -16.30 -20.29 -16.86
C LYS A 173 -17.05 -20.59 -15.55
N PRO A 174 -18.38 -20.41 -15.48
CA PRO A 174 -19.13 -20.71 -14.26
C PRO A 174 -19.10 -22.20 -13.93
N ILE A 175 -19.09 -22.52 -12.64
CA ILE A 175 -19.10 -23.89 -12.12
C ILE A 175 -20.47 -24.17 -11.49
N SER A 176 -21.12 -25.26 -11.93
CA SER A 176 -22.40 -25.70 -11.38
C SER A 176 -22.22 -26.51 -10.10
N ILE A 177 -23.05 -26.27 -9.09
CA ILE A 177 -23.03 -27.03 -7.83
C ILE A 177 -23.55 -28.46 -8.10
N PRO A 178 -22.79 -29.54 -7.82
CA PRO A 178 -23.24 -30.90 -8.09
C PRO A 178 -24.55 -31.22 -7.36
N GLU A 179 -25.52 -31.81 -8.06
CA GLU A 179 -26.72 -32.36 -7.42
C GLU A 179 -26.30 -33.35 -6.34
N ALA A 180 -26.94 -33.26 -5.16
CA ALA A 180 -26.74 -34.27 -4.14
C ALA A 180 -27.39 -35.57 -4.64
N GLU A 181 -26.67 -36.69 -4.60
CA GLU A 181 -27.33 -37.99 -4.76
C GLU A 181 -28.47 -38.09 -3.76
N SER A 182 -29.69 -38.36 -4.25
CA SER A 182 -30.85 -38.49 -3.38
C SER A 182 -30.62 -39.64 -2.41
N THR A 183 -30.94 -39.42 -1.13
CA THR A 183 -30.72 -40.39 -0.05
C THR A 183 -31.73 -41.55 -0.07
N GLU A 184 -32.08 -42.04 -1.25
CA GLU A 184 -32.89 -43.25 -1.47
C GLU A 184 -32.01 -44.50 -1.53
N ASN A 185 -30.78 -44.42 -2.08
CA ASN A 185 -29.86 -45.56 -2.14
C ASN A 185 -29.27 -45.98 -0.77
N LEU A 186 -29.26 -45.09 0.23
CA LEU A 186 -28.75 -45.40 1.57
C LEU A 186 -29.61 -46.42 2.35
N HIS A 187 -30.84 -46.70 1.91
CA HIS A 187 -31.68 -47.76 2.50
C HIS A 187 -31.35 -49.18 2.02
N GLN A 188 -30.46 -49.35 1.03
CA GLN A 188 -30.20 -50.67 0.42
C GLN A 188 -28.81 -51.24 0.70
N GLY A 189 -27.95 -50.51 1.44
CA GLY A 189 -26.62 -50.98 1.87
C GLY A 189 -26.50 -51.45 3.33
N ILE A 190 -27.56 -51.33 4.14
CA ILE A 190 -27.50 -51.53 5.62
C ILE A 190 -28.12 -52.88 6.06
N ILE A 191 -28.79 -53.61 5.16
CA ILE A 191 -29.47 -54.89 5.50
C ILE A 191 -28.56 -56.11 5.30
N GLU A 192 -27.52 -56.03 4.46
CA GLU A 192 -26.58 -57.14 4.22
C GLU A 192 -25.22 -56.94 4.88
N THR A 193 -25.14 -57.18 6.20
CA THR A 193 -24.11 -57.99 6.91
C THR A 193 -24.24 -57.80 8.42
N GLU A 194 -25.36 -58.28 9.00
CA GLU A 194 -25.46 -58.57 10.43
C GLU A 194 -25.66 -60.08 10.64
N VAL A 195 -24.67 -60.89 10.22
CA VAL A 195 -24.59 -62.29 10.62
C VAL A 195 -23.13 -62.74 10.74
N GLN A 196 -22.78 -63.31 11.91
CA GLN A 196 -21.54 -64.02 12.23
C GLN A 196 -20.27 -63.13 12.36
N SER A 197 -19.43 -63.28 13.38
CA SER A 197 -19.55 -64.10 14.61
C SER A 197 -18.61 -63.62 15.73
N GLU A 198 -18.86 -64.09 16.94
CA GLU A 198 -18.04 -63.86 18.15
C GLU A 198 -16.57 -64.34 17.99
N GLY A 199 -15.61 -63.77 18.73
CA GLY A 199 -14.30 -64.42 18.94
C GLY A 199 -13.11 -63.59 19.42
N GLU A 200 -12.77 -63.76 20.70
CA GLU A 200 -11.40 -63.93 21.23
C GLU A 200 -10.45 -62.72 21.50
N ILE A 201 -10.51 -62.27 22.76
CA ILE A 201 -9.50 -61.75 23.70
C ILE A 201 -7.99 -61.83 23.33
N VAL A 202 -7.18 -60.84 23.76
CA VAL A 202 -6.07 -60.98 24.76
C VAL A 202 -5.40 -59.61 25.10
N GLU A 203 -4.86 -59.51 26.32
CA GLU A 203 -4.18 -58.38 27.00
C GLU A 203 -2.68 -58.24 26.58
N GLU A 204 -2.09 -57.05 26.38
CA GLU A 204 -1.42 -56.10 27.34
C GLU A 204 0.13 -56.26 27.36
N GLU A 205 0.83 -55.42 28.15
CA GLU A 205 2.29 -55.20 28.29
C GLU A 205 2.98 -54.55 27.06
N VAL A 206 3.58 -53.34 27.09
CA VAL A 206 4.28 -52.49 28.10
C VAL A 206 5.73 -52.91 28.39
N GLU A 207 6.69 -52.06 27.98
CA GLU A 207 7.96 -51.87 28.72
C GLU A 207 8.49 -50.43 28.53
N GLU A 208 9.46 -50.02 29.36
CA GLU A 208 9.77 -48.60 29.69
C GLU A 208 11.27 -48.24 29.52
N ARG A 209 11.59 -46.94 29.27
CA ARG A 209 12.85 -46.23 29.68
C ARG A 209 14.19 -46.63 29.00
N GLU A 210 15.32 -45.90 29.10
CA GLU A 210 15.67 -44.55 29.60
C GLU A 210 16.95 -43.96 28.90
N VAL A 211 16.93 -42.66 28.56
CA VAL A 211 17.93 -41.59 28.90
C VAL A 211 19.46 -41.72 28.57
N VAL A 212 19.92 -40.95 27.54
CA VAL A 212 21.16 -40.08 27.30
C VAL A 212 22.57 -40.43 27.90
N PRO A 213 23.73 -39.75 27.56
CA PRO A 213 24.06 -38.61 26.66
C PRO A 213 25.18 -38.97 25.60
N GLU A 214 26.23 -38.22 25.14
CA GLU A 214 26.83 -36.86 25.36
C GLU A 214 27.83 -36.40 24.22
N VAL A 215 28.23 -35.11 24.23
CA VAL A 215 29.40 -34.35 23.64
C VAL A 215 30.00 -34.51 22.21
N GLU A 216 30.09 -33.34 21.53
CA GLU A 216 31.21 -32.67 20.80
C GLU A 216 32.27 -33.44 19.93
N SER A 217 32.67 -32.96 18.75
CA SER A 217 33.62 -31.81 18.58
C SER A 217 33.96 -31.48 17.09
N VAL A 218 34.74 -30.39 16.82
CA VAL A 218 35.09 -29.88 15.46
C VAL A 218 36.57 -29.44 15.33
N PRO A 219 37.24 -29.65 14.17
CA PRO A 219 37.87 -28.57 13.37
C PRO A 219 37.81 -28.82 11.83
N GLY A 220 38.32 -28.02 10.88
CA GLY A 220 38.97 -26.69 10.84
C GLY A 220 39.94 -26.52 9.64
N VAL A 221 40.54 -25.31 9.47
CA VAL A 221 41.74 -24.97 8.61
C VAL A 221 41.54 -24.87 7.06
N SER A 222 42.21 -24.00 6.25
CA SER A 222 42.64 -22.56 6.29
C SER A 222 43.20 -22.08 4.91
N SER A 223 43.83 -20.88 4.80
CA SER A 223 44.68 -20.30 3.70
C SER A 223 44.02 -19.61 2.47
N GLU A 224 44.61 -18.62 1.73
CA GLU A 224 45.32 -17.31 1.99
C GLU A 224 46.36 -17.00 0.85
N ASP A 225 46.68 -15.79 0.31
CA ASP A 225 46.10 -14.42 0.26
C ASP A 225 46.89 -13.50 -0.77
N SER A 226 46.39 -12.29 -1.13
CA SER A 226 47.13 -11.08 -1.64
C SER A 226 47.75 -11.05 -3.08
N PRO A 227 48.27 -9.90 -3.65
CA PRO A 227 47.91 -8.46 -3.52
C PRO A 227 48.11 -7.49 -4.78
N ARG A 228 47.63 -6.22 -4.67
CA ARG A 228 48.30 -4.90 -5.00
C ARG A 228 48.14 -4.06 -6.32
N GLU A 229 48.58 -2.78 -6.16
CA GLU A 229 48.76 -1.59 -7.05
C GLU A 229 47.50 -0.81 -7.53
N VAL A 230 47.32 0.53 -7.46
CA VAL A 230 48.09 1.78 -7.11
C VAL A 230 48.72 2.58 -8.28
N ILE A 231 48.13 3.75 -8.61
CA ILE A 231 48.74 4.91 -9.32
C ILE A 231 48.19 6.21 -8.68
N THR A 232 48.92 7.34 -8.76
CA THR A 232 48.62 8.64 -8.12
C THR A 232 48.76 9.84 -9.07
N GLU A 233 48.26 11.02 -8.64
CA GLU A 233 48.39 12.36 -9.28
C GLU A 233 47.56 12.59 -10.58
N GLY A 234 47.15 13.82 -10.95
CA GLY A 234 47.16 15.07 -10.17
C GLY A 234 46.79 16.35 -10.98
N VAL A 235 45.96 17.22 -10.36
CA VAL A 235 45.81 18.68 -10.59
C VAL A 235 45.04 19.20 -11.82
N GLU A 236 44.19 20.21 -11.53
CA GLU A 236 43.49 21.17 -12.41
C GLU A 236 42.53 20.63 -13.50
N GLY A 237 41.62 21.49 -13.96
CA GLY A 237 40.50 21.05 -14.79
C GLY A 237 39.86 22.15 -15.61
N GLU A 238 39.26 21.74 -16.73
CA GLU A 238 38.46 22.59 -17.59
C GLU A 238 37.02 22.10 -17.72
N LYS A 239 36.13 23.09 -17.85
CA LYS A 239 34.72 23.10 -18.27
C LYS A 239 34.12 21.76 -18.74
N PHE A 240 33.01 21.40 -18.10
CA PHE A 240 32.07 20.33 -18.45
C PHE A 240 31.89 20.17 -19.98
N LYS A 241 32.19 18.97 -20.49
CA LYS A 241 32.12 18.66 -21.94
C LYS A 241 30.91 17.80 -22.34
N GLY A 242 30.08 17.39 -21.37
CA GLY A 242 28.92 16.51 -21.58
C GLY A 242 27.70 17.15 -22.27
N GLU A 243 27.64 18.48 -22.33
CA GLU A 243 26.47 19.22 -22.85
C GLU A 243 26.21 19.04 -24.36
N MET A 244 27.21 18.56 -25.11
CA MET A 244 27.11 18.37 -26.56
C MET A 244 26.83 16.94 -27.04
N GLU A 245 27.04 15.91 -26.21
CA GLU A 245 26.79 14.52 -26.62
C GLU A 245 25.32 14.11 -26.45
N TRP A 246 24.66 14.59 -25.39
CA TRP A 246 23.21 14.41 -25.17
C TRP A 246 22.33 14.99 -26.28
N ARG A 247 22.84 15.91 -27.11
CA ARG A 247 22.10 16.47 -28.26
C ARG A 247 22.20 15.62 -29.53
N LYS A 248 22.87 14.46 -29.50
CA LYS A 248 23.04 13.55 -30.66
C LYS A 248 22.32 12.20 -30.54
N SER A 249 21.84 11.80 -29.37
CA SER A 249 21.09 10.55 -29.17
C SER A 249 19.59 10.68 -29.49
N ARG A 250 19.11 11.85 -29.97
CA ARG A 250 17.69 12.08 -30.30
C ARG A 250 17.27 11.46 -31.64
N VAL A 251 17.38 10.14 -31.75
CA VAL A 251 16.56 9.32 -32.65
C VAL A 251 15.46 8.71 -31.81
N VAL A 252 14.38 9.49 -31.62
CA VAL A 252 13.11 8.92 -31.16
C VAL A 252 12.65 7.94 -32.26
N PRO A 253 12.35 6.67 -31.94
CA PRO A 253 11.65 5.82 -32.89
C PRO A 253 10.33 6.48 -33.23
N SER A 254 10.13 6.88 -34.49
CA SER A 254 8.85 7.43 -34.94
C SER A 254 7.79 6.35 -34.80
N ILE A 255 7.05 6.35 -33.69
CA ILE A 255 5.91 5.45 -33.51
C ILE A 255 4.84 5.92 -34.48
N ASP A 256 4.68 5.11 -35.51
CA ASP A 256 3.76 5.33 -36.62
C ASP A 256 2.31 5.39 -36.10
N PRO A 257 1.52 6.44 -36.41
CA PRO A 257 0.11 6.59 -35.97
C PRO A 257 -0.88 5.56 -36.53
N THR A 258 -0.39 4.42 -37.05
CA THR A 258 -1.18 3.33 -37.63
C THR A 258 -1.34 2.13 -36.70
N LYS A 259 -0.94 2.26 -35.43
CA LYS A 259 -0.79 1.15 -34.49
C LYS A 259 -1.97 0.82 -33.58
N ASP A 260 -3.12 1.47 -33.70
CA ASP A 260 -4.35 1.07 -32.96
C ASP A 260 -4.75 -0.38 -33.26
N GLY A 261 -4.50 -0.82 -34.50
CA GLY A 261 -4.66 -2.20 -34.91
C GLY A 261 -3.82 -3.20 -34.12
N ALA A 262 -2.73 -2.80 -33.44
CA ALA A 262 -1.90 -3.71 -32.65
C ALA A 262 -2.62 -4.22 -31.40
N MET A 263 -3.35 -3.37 -30.68
CA MET A 263 -4.13 -3.78 -29.51
C MET A 263 -5.32 -4.66 -29.94
N VAL A 264 -6.03 -4.25 -30.98
CA VAL A 264 -7.17 -5.01 -31.54
C VAL A 264 -6.72 -6.37 -32.10
N VAL A 265 -5.52 -6.47 -32.68
CA VAL A 265 -4.94 -7.74 -33.14
C VAL A 265 -4.44 -8.60 -31.97
N ALA A 266 -3.90 -8.01 -30.90
CA ALA A 266 -3.55 -8.76 -29.69
C ALA A 266 -4.79 -9.41 -29.04
N LEU A 267 -5.81 -8.59 -28.76
CA LEU A 267 -7.10 -9.05 -28.20
C LEU A 267 -7.76 -10.12 -29.08
N LYS A 268 -7.76 -9.96 -30.41
CA LYS A 268 -8.28 -10.98 -31.35
C LYS A 268 -7.42 -12.25 -31.41
N LYS A 269 -6.15 -12.19 -31.04
CA LYS A 269 -5.23 -13.35 -31.01
C LYS A 269 -5.34 -14.14 -29.69
N GLU A 270 -5.77 -13.49 -28.61
CA GLU A 270 -6.20 -14.14 -27.36
C GLU A 270 -7.59 -14.75 -27.51
N LYS A 271 -8.58 -13.97 -28.00
CA LYS A 271 -9.93 -14.49 -28.35
C LYS A 271 -9.84 -15.65 -29.37
N GLY A 272 -8.81 -15.67 -30.22
CA GLY A 272 -8.49 -16.78 -31.14
C GLY A 272 -7.73 -17.98 -30.56
N ARG A 273 -7.26 -17.93 -29.29
CA ARG A 273 -6.61 -19.05 -28.59
C ARG A 273 -7.59 -19.91 -27.80
N GLU A 274 -8.66 -19.33 -27.23
CA GLU A 274 -9.61 -20.05 -26.37
C GLU A 274 -10.71 -20.82 -27.12
N ILE A 275 -11.04 -20.45 -28.37
CA ILE A 275 -12.13 -21.05 -29.17
C ILE A 275 -11.73 -22.42 -29.76
N LYS A 276 -11.30 -23.34 -28.90
CA LYS A 276 -11.09 -24.77 -29.17
C LYS A 276 -11.56 -25.71 -28.04
N ALA A 277 -12.16 -25.19 -26.96
CA ALA A 277 -12.65 -25.97 -25.83
C ALA A 277 -14.13 -25.67 -25.50
N GLU A 278 -15.01 -26.38 -26.22
CA GLU A 278 -16.45 -26.63 -25.99
C GLU A 278 -17.42 -25.45 -25.78
N VAL A 279 -18.51 -25.48 -26.56
CA VAL A 279 -19.65 -24.56 -26.48
C VAL A 279 -20.71 -25.19 -25.57
N ILE A 280 -20.78 -24.76 -24.31
CA ILE A 280 -21.82 -25.14 -23.34
C ILE A 280 -22.24 -23.90 -22.54
N GLU A 281 -23.56 -23.64 -22.50
CA GLU A 281 -24.30 -22.73 -21.61
C GLU A 281 -23.66 -21.39 -21.21
N GLU A 282 -23.29 -20.58 -22.21
CA GLU A 282 -22.75 -19.23 -22.02
C GLU A 282 -23.77 -18.15 -21.54
N GLY A 283 -24.96 -18.53 -21.06
CA GLY A 283 -26.05 -17.57 -20.76
C GLY A 283 -25.91 -16.84 -19.41
N GLY A 284 -25.77 -17.61 -18.32
CA GLY A 284 -26.11 -17.14 -16.97
C GLY A 284 -25.38 -15.87 -16.48
N LEU A 285 -24.07 -15.74 -16.72
CA LEU A 285 -23.33 -14.54 -16.27
C LEU A 285 -23.80 -13.24 -16.96
N LYS A 286 -24.44 -13.31 -18.13
CA LYS A 286 -24.96 -12.09 -18.77
C LYS A 286 -26.20 -11.59 -18.06
N GLU A 287 -27.14 -12.49 -17.78
CA GLU A 287 -28.39 -12.21 -17.06
C GLU A 287 -28.09 -11.72 -15.64
N ILE A 288 -27.11 -12.33 -14.97
CA ILE A 288 -26.63 -11.92 -13.64
C ILE A 288 -26.13 -10.47 -13.60
N ILE A 289 -25.34 -10.01 -14.58
CA ILE A 289 -24.84 -8.62 -14.56
C ILE A 289 -25.94 -7.64 -14.99
N GLU A 290 -26.90 -8.08 -15.83
CA GLU A 290 -28.15 -7.34 -16.07
C GLU A 290 -28.97 -7.17 -14.76
N GLU A 291 -29.02 -8.20 -13.91
CA GLU A 291 -29.69 -8.16 -12.62
C GLU A 291 -28.93 -7.32 -11.57
N ILE A 292 -27.59 -7.27 -11.61
CA ILE A 292 -26.79 -6.34 -10.79
C ILE A 292 -27.09 -4.88 -11.17
N GLU A 293 -27.00 -4.55 -12.47
CA GLU A 293 -27.30 -3.20 -12.97
C GLU A 293 -28.76 -2.79 -12.66
N ALA A 294 -29.71 -3.73 -12.63
CA ALA A 294 -31.09 -3.49 -12.23
C ALA A 294 -31.24 -3.27 -10.72
N ASN A 295 -30.69 -4.15 -9.88
CA ASN A 295 -30.84 -4.10 -8.42
C ASN A 295 -30.06 -2.93 -7.79
N GLN A 296 -28.95 -2.48 -8.39
CA GLN A 296 -28.27 -1.23 -8.02
C GLN A 296 -29.13 0.03 -8.28
N ASN A 297 -30.19 -0.07 -9.10
CA ASN A 297 -31.15 1.01 -9.36
C ASN A 297 -32.48 0.85 -8.59
N ASP A 298 -32.60 -0.12 -7.68
CA ASP A 298 -33.79 -0.26 -6.83
C ASP A 298 -33.69 0.65 -5.57
N PRO A 299 -34.60 1.62 -5.38
CA PRO A 299 -34.55 2.54 -4.25
C PRO A 299 -34.79 1.87 -2.87
N ASP A 300 -35.52 0.75 -2.80
CA ASP A 300 -35.94 0.13 -1.51
C ASP A 300 -34.74 -0.50 -0.76
N ILE A 301 -33.70 -0.90 -1.49
CA ILE A 301 -32.45 -1.42 -0.90
C ILE A 301 -31.58 -0.27 -0.35
N SER A 302 -31.53 0.86 -1.06
CA SER A 302 -30.70 2.02 -0.69
C SER A 302 -31.23 2.72 0.57
N GLU A 303 -32.56 2.84 0.73
CA GLU A 303 -33.14 3.51 1.90
C GLU A 303 -32.78 2.86 3.24
N ARG A 304 -32.58 1.53 3.29
CA ARG A 304 -32.38 0.79 4.56
C ARG A 304 -31.04 1.00 5.25
N VAL A 305 -29.99 1.40 4.54
CA VAL A 305 -28.66 1.67 5.13
C VAL A 305 -28.50 3.17 5.44
N THR A 306 -29.27 4.04 4.79
CA THR A 306 -29.18 5.50 4.97
C THR A 306 -30.07 6.08 6.07
N PHE A 307 -31.08 5.35 6.54
CA PHE A 307 -32.22 5.94 7.28
C PHE A 307 -31.95 6.51 8.69
N GLU A 308 -30.76 6.32 9.28
CA GLU A 308 -30.40 6.96 10.57
C GLU A 308 -29.61 8.27 10.42
N VAL A 309 -29.24 8.70 9.20
CA VAL A 309 -28.46 9.94 9.00
C VAL A 309 -29.03 10.79 7.86
N SER A 310 -29.57 11.97 8.21
CA SER A 310 -30.01 13.07 7.33
C SER A 310 -31.49 13.10 6.90
N GLN A 311 -32.41 13.31 7.85
CA GLN A 311 -33.57 14.17 7.57
C GLN A 311 -33.29 15.61 8.02
N GLU A 312 -32.66 16.40 7.15
CA GLU A 312 -32.86 17.86 7.01
C GLU A 312 -31.94 18.43 5.91
N ALA A 313 -32.53 18.95 4.81
CA ALA A 313 -32.03 20.03 3.94
C ALA A 313 -32.64 19.96 2.51
N GLN A 314 -33.90 20.38 2.34
CA GLN A 314 -34.34 20.92 1.04
C GLN A 314 -34.09 22.43 1.02
N GLY A 315 -33.09 22.88 0.26
CA GLY A 315 -32.75 24.30 0.11
C GLY A 315 -31.41 24.46 -0.60
N GLY A 316 -31.41 25.11 -1.77
CA GLY A 316 -30.22 25.20 -2.62
C GLY A 316 -29.29 26.35 -2.26
N GLU A 317 -28.11 26.03 -1.74
CA GLU A 317 -26.91 26.86 -1.81
C GLU A 317 -25.67 25.95 -1.97
N THR A 318 -24.46 26.49 -2.12
CA THR A 318 -23.26 25.73 -2.51
C THR A 318 -22.93 24.60 -1.54
N VAL A 319 -22.86 23.36 -2.05
CA VAL A 319 -22.46 22.17 -1.26
C VAL A 319 -21.00 22.30 -0.83
N GLU A 320 -20.78 22.59 0.45
CA GLU A 320 -19.46 22.52 1.08
C GLU A 320 -19.08 21.05 1.24
N ASN A 321 -18.05 20.59 0.52
CA ASN A 321 -17.62 19.20 0.55
C ASN A 321 -16.86 18.92 1.86
N ILE A 322 -17.39 18.02 2.70
CA ILE A 322 -16.85 17.69 4.03
C ILE A 322 -16.14 16.34 3.98
N VAL A 323 -14.87 16.30 4.40
CA VAL A 323 -14.03 15.09 4.49
C VAL A 323 -13.59 14.81 5.94
N ASP A 324 -13.07 13.60 6.17
CA ASP A 324 -12.43 13.20 7.43
C ASP A 324 -10.97 13.72 7.56
N GLU A 325 -10.41 13.57 8.76
CA GLU A 325 -9.05 14.04 9.10
C GLU A 325 -7.92 13.35 8.33
N GLU A 326 -8.06 12.08 7.94
CA GLU A 326 -6.99 11.33 7.27
C GLU A 326 -6.99 11.59 5.76
N LEU A 327 -8.17 11.60 5.13
CA LEU A 327 -8.32 12.00 3.72
C LEU A 327 -7.86 13.46 3.50
N ALA A 328 -8.12 14.34 4.47
CA ALA A 328 -7.63 15.71 4.45
C ALA A 328 -6.09 15.81 4.46
N LYS A 329 -5.40 14.92 5.18
CA LYS A 329 -3.94 14.82 5.18
C LYS A 329 -3.41 14.20 3.90
N GLU A 330 -3.89 13.03 3.52
CA GLU A 330 -3.39 12.25 2.36
C GLU A 330 -3.56 12.98 1.02
N LYS A 331 -4.62 13.78 0.86
CA LYS A 331 -4.81 14.64 -0.31
C LYS A 331 -4.08 15.99 -0.19
N SER A 332 -3.39 16.29 0.91
CA SER A 332 -2.65 17.55 1.12
C SER A 332 -1.12 17.40 1.09
N ASN A 333 -0.46 18.31 0.38
CA ASN A 333 0.99 18.45 0.34
C ASN A 333 1.40 19.85 0.81
N ILE A 334 2.52 19.97 1.52
CA ILE A 334 3.10 21.26 1.94
C ILE A 334 4.33 21.54 1.07
N PHE A 335 4.30 22.59 0.26
CA PHE A 335 5.44 23.02 -0.54
C PHE A 335 6.27 24.10 0.15
N ILE A 336 7.59 23.96 0.05
CA ILE A 336 8.57 24.89 0.64
C ILE A 336 8.82 26.04 -0.34
N ARG A 337 8.36 27.24 -0.02
CA ARG A 337 8.33 28.37 -0.96
C ARG A 337 8.91 29.64 -0.36
N TYR A 338 9.42 30.52 -1.22
CA TYR A 338 9.95 31.82 -0.82
C TYR A 338 9.17 32.93 -1.50
N LYS A 339 8.84 33.99 -0.75
CA LYS A 339 8.10 35.17 -1.25
C LYS A 339 8.92 36.00 -2.24
N LYS A 340 10.24 35.80 -2.25
CA LYS A 340 11.23 36.41 -3.15
C LYS A 340 12.40 35.45 -3.38
N ASP A 341 12.71 35.16 -4.64
CA ASP A 341 13.78 34.22 -5.04
C ASP A 341 15.19 34.78 -4.76
N ASP A 342 15.36 36.09 -4.93
CA ASP A 342 16.61 36.81 -4.63
C ASP A 342 16.86 36.95 -3.12
N GLY A 343 15.78 36.99 -2.33
CA GLY A 343 15.75 37.23 -0.89
C GLY A 343 16.36 36.12 0.00
N PRO A 344 16.24 36.24 1.34
CA PRO A 344 16.80 35.27 2.27
C PRO A 344 16.21 33.87 2.07
N THR A 345 17.06 32.85 1.95
CA THR A 345 16.66 31.44 1.91
C THR A 345 17.49 30.63 2.90
N LEU A 346 17.02 29.46 3.32
CA LEU A 346 17.74 28.59 4.25
C LEU A 346 19.13 28.22 3.71
N LEU A 347 19.24 27.85 2.44
CA LEU A 347 20.53 27.56 1.79
C LEU A 347 21.50 28.77 1.83
N LYS A 348 20.98 30.01 1.74
CA LYS A 348 21.77 31.24 1.85
C LYS A 348 22.20 31.56 3.30
N SER A 349 21.40 31.20 4.32
CA SER A 349 21.72 31.48 5.75
C SER A 349 22.62 30.42 6.40
N LEU A 350 22.54 29.16 5.98
CA LEU A 350 23.39 28.08 6.47
C LEU A 350 24.82 28.12 5.90
N ASN A 351 25.07 28.93 4.87
CA ASN A 351 26.39 29.13 4.26
C ASN A 351 27.31 29.98 5.16
N ARG A 352 28.62 29.66 5.16
CA ARG A 352 29.64 30.30 6.03
C ARG A 352 29.85 31.80 5.78
N LYS A 353 29.57 32.31 4.57
CA LYS A 353 29.61 33.76 4.27
C LYS A 353 28.28 34.42 4.66
N GLN A 354 27.87 34.21 5.92
CA GLN A 354 26.49 34.35 6.37
C GLN A 354 25.95 35.79 6.23
N LYS A 355 24.87 35.95 5.46
CA LYS A 355 24.17 37.23 5.26
C LYS A 355 22.88 37.40 6.05
N TYR A 356 22.28 36.31 6.53
CA TYR A 356 20.92 36.30 7.08
C TYR A 356 20.82 35.41 8.33
N GLY A 357 20.00 35.83 9.30
CA GLY A 357 19.58 35.05 10.46
C GLY A 357 18.27 34.30 10.24
N ILE A 358 17.79 33.57 11.25
CA ILE A 358 16.57 32.76 11.16
C ILE A 358 15.32 33.61 10.86
N ASP A 359 15.17 34.77 11.49
CA ASP A 359 14.01 35.66 11.32
C ASP A 359 13.90 36.19 9.88
N ALA A 360 15.04 36.51 9.27
CA ALA A 360 15.11 36.97 7.88
C ALA A 360 14.68 35.85 6.90
N VAL A 361 15.00 34.59 7.21
CA VAL A 361 14.50 33.44 6.45
C VAL A 361 13.01 33.23 6.73
N LYS A 362 12.56 33.21 8.00
CA LYS A 362 11.14 33.05 8.38
C LYS A 362 10.24 34.11 7.75
N ALA A 363 10.71 35.35 7.64
CA ALA A 363 10.01 36.44 6.98
C ALA A 363 9.82 36.21 5.47
N ASN A 364 10.76 35.57 4.79
CA ASN A 364 10.69 35.28 3.35
C ASN A 364 10.06 33.90 3.03
N LEU A 365 10.16 32.93 3.95
CA LEU A 365 9.61 31.58 3.80
C LEU A 365 8.07 31.58 3.80
N LYS A 366 7.49 30.61 3.12
CA LYS A 366 6.07 30.31 3.04
C LYS A 366 5.89 28.79 2.90
N TYR A 367 5.01 28.22 3.72
CA TYR A 367 4.55 26.85 3.59
C TYR A 367 3.24 26.87 2.80
N GLU A 368 3.27 26.38 1.55
CA GLU A 368 2.10 26.38 0.65
C GLU A 368 1.39 25.04 0.72
N ILE A 369 0.23 25.00 1.39
CA ILE A 369 -0.60 23.80 1.49
C ILE A 369 -1.46 23.70 0.22
N HIS A 370 -1.17 22.69 -0.59
CA HIS A 370 -1.89 22.35 -1.82
C HIS A 370 -2.66 21.04 -1.59
N SER A 371 -3.98 21.10 -1.75
CA SER A 371 -4.90 19.98 -1.49
C SER A 371 -5.55 19.50 -2.80
N ARG A 372 -5.53 18.19 -3.06
CA ARG A 372 -6.07 17.51 -4.25
C ARG A 372 -7.60 17.32 -4.16
N PHE A 373 -8.34 18.40 -3.90
CA PHE A 373 -9.81 18.40 -3.86
C PHE A 373 -10.39 19.27 -4.98
N LYS A 374 -11.51 18.83 -5.56
CA LYS A 374 -12.19 19.52 -6.68
C LYS A 374 -12.82 20.88 -6.29
N ALA A 375 -13.12 21.08 -5.01
CA ALA A 375 -13.77 22.29 -4.51
C ALA A 375 -12.74 23.25 -3.89
N ASP A 376 -12.84 24.55 -4.22
CA ASP A 376 -11.98 25.61 -3.65
C ASP A 376 -12.00 25.66 -2.12
N LYS A 377 -13.13 25.23 -1.53
CA LYS A 377 -13.39 25.10 -0.09
C LYS A 377 -13.90 23.71 0.27
N THR A 378 -12.98 22.76 0.41
CA THR A 378 -13.23 21.51 1.15
C THR A 378 -13.04 21.77 2.65
N LEU A 379 -13.96 21.26 3.45
CA LEU A 379 -13.94 21.33 4.91
C LEU A 379 -13.55 19.96 5.51
N VAL A 380 -12.94 19.98 6.70
CA VAL A 380 -12.56 18.77 7.46
C VAL A 380 -13.42 18.70 8.71
N LYS A 381 -14.14 17.60 8.91
CA LYS A 381 -14.89 17.30 10.14
C LYS A 381 -13.97 16.59 11.13
N GLY A 382 -13.26 17.36 11.94
CA GLY A 382 -12.30 16.84 12.92
C GLY A 382 -12.81 16.85 14.37
N LYS A 383 -11.98 16.33 15.28
CA LYS A 383 -12.18 16.31 16.76
C LYS A 383 -12.52 17.68 17.38
N ARG A 384 -12.29 18.78 16.65
CA ARG A 384 -12.43 20.18 17.11
C ARG A 384 -13.54 20.96 16.41
N GLY A 385 -14.32 20.31 15.55
CA GLY A 385 -15.35 20.93 14.71
C GLY A 385 -15.00 20.85 13.23
N THR A 386 -15.64 21.71 12.43
CA THR A 386 -15.51 21.74 10.97
C THR A 386 -14.80 23.01 10.51
N GLU A 387 -13.74 22.87 9.71
CA GLU A 387 -12.90 23.99 9.22
C GLU A 387 -12.25 23.69 7.86
N GLU A 388 -11.72 24.70 7.14
CA GLU A 388 -11.10 24.46 5.82
C GLU A 388 -9.86 23.55 5.92
N VAL A 389 -9.67 22.64 4.96
CA VAL A 389 -8.47 21.77 4.86
C VAL A 389 -7.16 22.52 5.10
N LYS A 390 -7.00 23.73 4.52
CA LYS A 390 -5.75 24.50 4.66
C LYS A 390 -5.60 25.14 6.04
N GLU A 391 -6.66 25.28 6.83
CA GLU A 391 -6.60 25.69 8.24
C GLU A 391 -6.35 24.49 9.14
N TYR A 392 -7.06 23.38 8.91
CA TYR A 392 -6.89 22.12 9.65
C TYR A 392 -5.44 21.65 9.61
N ILE A 393 -4.87 21.55 8.40
CA ILE A 393 -3.47 21.10 8.20
C ILE A 393 -2.46 22.01 8.90
N ARG A 394 -2.74 23.31 9.16
CA ARG A 394 -1.81 24.18 9.91
C ARG A 394 -1.80 23.91 11.41
N LYS A 395 -2.82 23.23 11.94
CA LYS A 395 -2.96 22.89 13.36
C LYS A 395 -2.37 21.52 13.70
N THR A 396 -2.19 20.64 12.71
CA THR A 396 -1.73 19.26 12.93
C THR A 396 -0.27 19.16 13.42
N PRO A 397 0.10 18.13 14.18
CA PRO A 397 1.50 17.86 14.52
C PRO A 397 2.37 17.61 13.28
N GLU A 398 1.83 17.07 12.19
CA GLU A 398 2.50 16.91 10.90
C GLU A 398 3.09 18.24 10.40
N TYR A 399 2.28 19.32 10.41
CA TYR A 399 2.74 20.65 9.99
C TYR A 399 3.71 21.27 11.01
N ARG A 400 3.45 21.12 12.32
CA ARG A 400 4.36 21.62 13.38
C ARG A 400 5.76 20.99 13.26
N PHE A 401 5.82 19.67 13.05
CA PHE A 401 7.06 18.95 12.79
C PHE A 401 7.73 19.40 11.48
N ALA A 402 6.96 19.60 10.40
CA ALA A 402 7.50 20.06 9.12
C ALA A 402 8.08 21.48 9.18
N GLU A 403 7.44 22.42 9.89
CA GLU A 403 8.01 23.76 10.12
C GLU A 403 9.32 23.66 10.91
N TRP A 404 9.32 22.94 12.04
CA TRP A 404 10.49 22.76 12.89
C TRP A 404 11.67 22.09 12.17
N ALA A 405 11.43 20.96 11.48
CA ALA A 405 12.47 20.18 10.82
C ALA A 405 13.11 20.94 9.64
N TYR A 406 12.33 21.75 8.92
CA TYR A 406 12.87 22.60 7.86
C TYR A 406 13.60 23.83 8.41
N LEU A 407 12.96 24.59 9.30
CA LEU A 407 13.42 25.93 9.67
C LEU A 407 14.27 25.97 10.95
N THR A 408 13.92 25.22 11.99
CA THR A 408 14.53 25.36 13.34
C THR A 408 15.70 24.40 13.54
N LEU A 409 15.48 23.10 13.29
CA LEU A 409 16.47 22.02 13.42
C LEU A 409 17.85 22.35 12.82
N PRO A 410 18.01 22.90 11.59
CA PRO A 410 19.34 23.20 11.07
C PRO A 410 20.07 24.32 11.84
N TYR A 411 19.37 25.19 12.57
CA TYR A 411 20.01 26.16 13.47
C TYR A 411 20.36 25.54 14.83
N GLU A 412 19.56 24.59 15.34
CA GLU A 412 19.91 23.79 16.54
C GLU A 412 21.20 22.98 16.31
N ILE A 413 21.28 22.26 15.18
CA ILE A 413 22.47 21.50 14.75
C ILE A 413 23.70 22.42 14.58
N LYS A 414 23.48 23.70 14.24
CA LYS A 414 24.53 24.71 14.11
C LYS A 414 24.96 25.31 15.45
N GLY A 415 24.02 25.60 16.34
CA GLY A 415 24.26 26.16 17.67
C GLY A 415 24.95 25.19 18.63
N THR A 416 24.64 23.89 18.50
CA THR A 416 25.28 22.80 19.26
C THR A 416 26.61 22.32 18.64
N GLU A 417 27.13 23.01 17.62
CA GLU A 417 28.30 22.66 16.80
C GLU A 417 28.27 21.27 16.10
N ASN A 418 27.18 20.52 16.24
CA ASN A 418 27.00 19.16 15.72
C ASN A 418 26.95 19.01 14.20
N VAL A 419 27.10 20.10 13.42
CA VAL A 419 27.16 20.13 11.94
C VAL A 419 28.13 19.08 11.34
N LYS A 420 29.22 18.74 12.04
CA LYS A 420 30.16 17.67 11.60
C LYS A 420 29.58 16.27 11.80
N LEU A 421 28.86 16.04 12.89
CA LEU A 421 28.25 14.76 13.27
C LEU A 421 27.03 14.46 12.39
N LEU A 422 26.15 15.46 12.24
CA LEU A 422 24.88 15.39 11.52
C LEU A 422 24.99 15.87 10.05
N LYS A 423 26.18 15.74 9.46
CA LYS A 423 26.58 16.39 8.19
C LYS A 423 25.65 16.10 7.01
N SER A 424 25.07 14.89 6.90
CA SER A 424 24.16 14.57 5.79
C SER A 424 22.78 15.18 6.00
N LEU A 425 22.22 15.07 7.22
CA LEU A 425 20.94 15.68 7.60
C LEU A 425 20.97 17.21 7.41
N TYR A 426 22.00 17.88 7.96
CA TYR A 426 22.20 19.33 7.79
C TYR A 426 22.33 19.78 6.31
N ARG A 427 22.72 18.88 5.41
CA ARG A 427 22.80 19.14 3.97
C ARG A 427 21.52 18.82 3.21
N ALA A 428 20.74 17.85 3.67
CA ALA A 428 19.48 17.44 3.06
C ALA A 428 18.35 18.44 3.36
N ILE A 429 18.28 18.98 4.59
CA ILE A 429 17.17 19.87 5.00
C ILE A 429 16.94 21.03 4.01
N PRO A 430 17.94 21.78 3.52
CA PRO A 430 17.73 22.85 2.54
C PRO A 430 17.44 22.38 1.11
N GLN A 431 17.33 21.07 0.86
CA GLN A 431 16.93 20.49 -0.43
C GLN A 431 15.47 19.99 -0.40
N ILE A 432 14.83 19.98 0.77
CA ILE A 432 13.41 19.64 0.92
C ILE A 432 12.58 20.68 0.16
N GLU A 433 11.73 20.18 -0.73
CA GLU A 433 10.91 20.96 -1.66
C GLU A 433 9.41 20.70 -1.41
N ARG A 434 9.06 19.43 -1.17
CA ARG A 434 7.70 18.96 -0.89
C ARG A 434 7.69 18.16 0.41
N VAL A 435 6.65 18.36 1.21
CA VAL A 435 6.30 17.49 2.33
C VAL A 435 4.96 16.84 2.00
N ARG A 436 4.96 15.52 1.84
CA ARG A 436 3.76 14.69 1.71
C ARG A 436 3.30 14.24 3.09
N LEU A 437 1.99 14.22 3.29
CA LEU A 437 1.37 13.80 4.56
C LEU A 437 0.67 12.45 4.35
N ARG A 438 0.72 11.56 5.35
CA ARG A 438 0.10 10.23 5.38
C ARG A 438 0.27 9.51 4.03
N SER A 439 1.51 9.22 3.63
CA SER A 439 1.85 8.81 2.26
C SER A 439 2.87 7.66 2.24
N VAL A 440 3.15 7.12 1.06
CA VAL A 440 4.03 5.95 0.86
C VAL A 440 5.38 6.31 0.24
N VAL A 441 6.45 5.68 0.70
CA VAL A 441 7.67 5.47 -0.10
C VAL A 441 7.55 4.12 -0.78
N GLU A 442 7.62 4.09 -2.10
CA GLU A 442 7.79 2.85 -2.86
C GLU A 442 9.28 2.62 -3.13
N THR A 443 9.77 1.40 -2.89
CA THR A 443 11.16 0.99 -3.14
C THR A 443 11.20 -0.25 -4.02
N PHE A 444 12.16 -0.30 -4.95
CA PHE A 444 12.30 -1.40 -5.90
C PHE A 444 13.43 -2.37 -5.48
N GLU A 445 13.08 -3.62 -5.18
CA GLU A 445 14.06 -4.67 -4.93
C GLU A 445 14.67 -5.16 -6.26
N LYS A 446 15.83 -5.83 -6.20
CA LYS A 446 16.68 -6.06 -7.39
C LYS A 446 16.09 -6.99 -8.46
N GLU A 447 15.02 -7.71 -8.13
CA GLU A 447 14.37 -8.65 -9.03
C GLU A 447 13.12 -8.05 -9.70
N GLY A 448 12.79 -6.79 -9.39
CA GLY A 448 11.71 -6.01 -10.02
C GLY A 448 10.48 -5.82 -9.13
N ASP A 449 10.39 -6.55 -8.02
CA ASP A 449 9.31 -6.38 -7.04
C ASP A 449 9.45 -5.04 -6.30
N SER A 450 8.33 -4.33 -6.15
CA SER A 450 8.27 -3.11 -5.34
C SER A 450 7.65 -3.36 -3.96
N ARG A 451 8.06 -2.57 -2.98
CA ARG A 451 7.50 -2.56 -1.62
C ARG A 451 7.12 -1.14 -1.23
N ARG A 452 5.90 -0.97 -0.68
CA ARG A 452 5.35 0.32 -0.25
C ARG A 452 5.43 0.43 1.28
N TYR A 453 6.09 1.49 1.77
CA TYR A 453 6.28 1.79 3.18
C TYR A 453 5.54 3.09 3.54
N ARG A 454 4.56 3.01 4.44
CA ARG A 454 3.73 4.14 4.88
C ARG A 454 4.46 4.96 5.96
N PHE A 455 4.39 6.29 5.84
CA PHE A 455 4.86 7.24 6.84
C PHE A 455 3.93 8.46 6.91
N ASP A 456 3.80 9.04 8.10
CA ASP A 456 2.87 10.14 8.35
C ASP A 456 3.36 11.47 7.76
N VAL A 457 4.67 11.61 7.63
CA VAL A 457 5.34 12.73 6.95
C VAL A 457 6.48 12.17 6.10
N ILE A 458 6.54 12.55 4.82
CA ILE A 458 7.68 12.29 3.94
C ILE A 458 8.15 13.62 3.34
N MET A 459 9.42 13.94 3.50
CA MET A 459 10.05 15.15 2.98
C MET A 459 10.88 14.80 1.75
N ASP A 460 10.40 15.17 0.58
CA ASP A 460 11.04 14.89 -0.70
C ASP A 460 11.96 16.04 -1.15
N ASP A 461 12.97 15.71 -1.95
CA ASP A 461 13.73 16.69 -2.74
C ASP A 461 13.00 17.11 -4.03
N VAL A 462 13.62 18.00 -4.81
CA VAL A 462 13.11 18.51 -6.10
C VAL A 462 12.96 17.41 -7.16
N GLU A 463 13.69 16.29 -7.03
CA GLU A 463 13.61 15.12 -7.92
C GLU A 463 12.61 14.07 -7.39
N GLY A 464 11.89 14.39 -6.30
CA GLY A 464 10.83 13.56 -5.71
C GLY A 464 11.33 12.47 -4.75
N ARG A 465 12.64 12.41 -4.45
CA ARG A 465 13.21 11.35 -3.61
C ARG A 465 13.03 11.64 -2.12
N PRO A 466 12.75 10.63 -1.27
CA PRO A 466 12.55 10.80 0.16
C PRO A 466 13.88 11.10 0.88
N LEU A 467 14.01 12.30 1.45
CA LEU A 467 15.16 12.69 2.28
C LEU A 467 14.95 12.29 3.75
N ILE A 468 13.75 12.58 4.27
CA ILE A 468 13.38 12.38 5.68
C ILE A 468 11.98 11.78 5.74
N VAL A 469 11.76 10.82 6.64
CA VAL A 469 10.44 10.29 6.99
C VAL A 469 10.15 10.50 8.47
N ALA A 470 8.87 10.55 8.85
CA ALA A 470 8.47 10.51 10.25
C ALA A 470 7.10 9.84 10.44
N ASN A 471 6.93 9.20 11.61
CA ASN A 471 5.65 8.75 12.12
C ASN A 471 5.29 9.58 13.36
N ILE A 472 3.99 9.80 13.60
CA ILE A 472 3.47 10.70 14.63
C ILE A 472 2.45 9.97 15.51
N ASN A 473 2.79 9.84 16.79
CA ASN A 473 1.82 9.53 17.84
C ASN A 473 1.10 10.82 18.24
N ASP A 474 -0.13 11.01 17.73
CA ASP A 474 -1.03 12.13 18.11
C ASP A 474 -2.05 11.73 19.18
N ASP A 475 -1.63 10.85 20.10
CA ASP A 475 -2.39 10.48 21.29
C ASP A 475 -1.94 11.26 22.53
N VAL A 476 -2.79 11.25 23.57
CA VAL A 476 -2.47 11.70 24.93
C VAL A 476 -1.51 10.71 25.60
N ASP A 477 -1.64 9.42 25.30
CA ASP A 477 -0.78 8.38 25.84
C ASP A 477 0.65 8.43 25.26
N PRO A 478 1.67 7.98 26.03
CA PRO A 478 3.08 8.10 25.65
C PRO A 478 3.47 7.18 24.50
N THR A 479 4.38 7.67 23.65
CA THR A 479 4.94 6.89 22.55
C THR A 479 5.73 5.68 23.09
N GLY A 480 5.34 4.47 22.70
CA GLY A 480 5.88 3.19 23.18
C GLY A 480 7.05 2.60 22.37
N GLY A 481 7.59 1.46 22.84
CA GLY A 481 8.76 0.78 22.26
C GLY A 481 8.51 0.06 20.92
N GLU A 482 7.25 -0.18 20.56
CA GLU A 482 6.85 -0.88 19.33
C GLU A 482 6.82 0.08 18.12
N MET A 483 6.20 1.26 18.27
CA MET A 483 6.16 2.33 17.25
C MET A 483 7.55 2.69 16.69
N ILE A 484 8.57 2.73 17.55
CA ILE A 484 9.96 2.99 17.12
C ILE A 484 10.61 1.77 16.46
N THR A 485 10.18 0.55 16.82
CA THR A 485 10.65 -0.69 16.22
C THR A 485 10.17 -0.79 14.77
N GLU A 486 8.89 -0.54 14.55
CA GLU A 486 8.23 -0.44 13.24
C GLU A 486 8.84 0.66 12.36
N LEU A 487 8.92 1.90 12.88
CA LEU A 487 9.53 3.03 12.16
C LEU A 487 10.95 2.68 11.72
N VAL A 488 11.76 2.06 12.58
CA VAL A 488 13.13 1.68 12.25
C VAL A 488 13.18 0.56 11.21
N GLU A 489 12.22 -0.36 11.20
CA GLU A 489 12.20 -1.45 10.21
C GLU A 489 11.77 -0.95 8.82
N SER A 490 10.70 -0.16 8.74
CA SER A 490 10.28 0.52 7.50
C SER A 490 11.34 1.51 6.98
N ALA A 491 11.89 2.36 7.84
CA ALA A 491 12.93 3.31 7.44
C ALA A 491 14.27 2.63 7.09
N SER A 492 14.59 1.48 7.70
CA SER A 492 15.75 0.69 7.28
C SER A 492 15.57 0.15 5.87
N LYS A 493 14.36 -0.30 5.52
CA LYS A 493 14.06 -0.77 4.16
C LYS A 493 14.10 0.34 3.11
N VAL A 494 13.54 1.52 3.40
CA VAL A 494 13.76 2.71 2.56
C VAL A 494 15.26 2.98 2.36
N ALA A 495 16.04 2.94 3.44
CA ALA A 495 17.48 3.14 3.38
C ALA A 495 18.27 2.04 2.64
N GLU A 496 17.71 0.87 2.33
CA GLU A 496 18.40 -0.16 1.53
C GLU A 496 18.41 0.18 0.03
N TYR A 497 17.43 0.97 -0.43
CA TYR A 497 17.18 1.26 -1.85
C TYR A 497 17.31 2.74 -2.21
N GLU A 498 16.94 3.66 -1.31
CA GLU A 498 17.00 5.11 -1.54
C GLU A 498 18.33 5.73 -1.08
N ASP A 499 19.29 5.90 -2.00
CA ASP A 499 20.59 6.53 -1.75
C ASP A 499 20.49 8.01 -1.26
N ALA A 500 19.34 8.66 -1.46
CA ALA A 500 19.08 10.03 -1.00
C ALA A 500 18.61 10.12 0.46
N PHE A 501 18.15 9.00 1.04
CA PHE A 501 17.51 8.97 2.35
C PHE A 501 18.52 9.20 3.49
N VAL A 502 18.20 10.13 4.41
CA VAL A 502 19.13 10.51 5.49
C VAL A 502 18.58 10.36 6.91
N ALA A 503 17.27 10.40 7.16
CA ALA A 503 16.75 10.38 8.53
C ALA A 503 15.31 9.86 8.70
N ALA A 504 15.05 9.27 9.86
CA ALA A 504 13.72 8.92 10.34
C ALA A 504 13.47 9.54 11.73
N PHE A 505 12.26 10.07 11.95
CA PHE A 505 11.87 10.64 13.24
C PHE A 505 10.60 9.98 13.79
N LEU A 506 10.56 9.76 15.10
CA LEU A 506 9.31 9.44 15.80
C LEU A 506 8.87 10.68 16.58
N VAL A 507 7.69 11.18 16.26
CA VAL A 507 7.13 12.41 16.82
C VAL A 507 6.04 12.05 17.82
N SER A 508 5.97 12.77 18.93
CA SER A 508 4.98 12.59 19.99
C SER A 508 4.27 13.90 20.28
N SER A 509 2.94 13.93 20.19
CA SER A 509 2.13 15.05 20.73
C SER A 509 2.09 15.04 22.26
N SER A 510 2.44 13.91 22.89
CA SER A 510 2.57 13.72 24.33
C SER A 510 4.04 13.71 24.77
N TYR A 511 4.65 12.53 25.00
CA TYR A 511 6.06 12.36 25.35
C TYR A 511 6.58 10.96 24.99
N HIS A 512 7.90 10.84 24.77
CA HIS A 512 8.56 9.54 24.58
C HIS A 512 8.84 8.82 25.90
N SER A 513 8.34 7.58 26.02
CA SER A 513 8.59 6.71 27.17
C SER A 513 10.08 6.41 27.39
N LYS A 514 10.45 5.95 28.61
CA LYS A 514 11.81 5.49 28.91
C LYS A 514 12.21 4.29 28.06
N GLU A 515 11.29 3.37 27.81
CA GLU A 515 11.51 2.20 26.96
C GLU A 515 11.85 2.61 25.52
N THR A 516 11.10 3.55 24.95
CA THR A 516 11.31 4.07 23.58
C THR A 516 12.72 4.62 23.41
N ARG A 517 13.26 5.33 24.41
CA ARG A 517 14.66 5.82 24.41
C ARG A 517 15.70 4.68 24.53
N GLU A 518 15.39 3.63 25.28
CA GLU A 518 16.24 2.44 25.39
C GLU A 518 16.25 1.60 24.10
N VAL A 519 15.09 1.43 23.46
CA VAL A 519 14.95 0.80 22.12
C VAL A 519 15.67 1.64 21.06
N ALA A 520 15.52 2.97 21.06
CA ALA A 520 16.25 3.86 20.14
C ALA A 520 17.77 3.67 20.27
N THR A 521 18.25 3.66 21.52
CA THR A 521 19.66 3.43 21.86
C THR A 521 20.15 2.05 21.39
N LYS A 522 19.30 1.01 21.50
CA LYS A 522 19.57 -0.36 21.06
C LYS A 522 19.63 -0.47 19.53
N LYS A 523 18.67 0.10 18.80
CA LYS A 523 18.64 0.11 17.32
C LYS A 523 19.85 0.88 16.74
N ILE A 524 20.28 1.98 17.37
CA ILE A 524 21.51 2.72 16.97
C ILE A 524 22.80 1.95 17.31
N LYS A 525 22.96 1.43 18.53
CA LYS A 525 24.20 0.75 18.96
C LYS A 525 24.35 -0.68 18.43
N GLY A 526 23.28 -1.29 17.92
CA GLY A 526 23.26 -2.66 17.41
C GLY A 526 23.68 -3.70 18.45
N ARG A 527 24.41 -4.74 18.04
CA ARG A 527 24.92 -5.80 18.94
C ARG A 527 26.05 -5.35 19.90
N SER A 528 26.41 -4.07 19.93
CA SER A 528 27.51 -3.58 20.79
C SER A 528 27.08 -3.53 22.27
N ARG A 529 27.78 -4.26 23.14
CA ARG A 529 27.47 -4.31 24.59
C ARG A 529 27.52 -2.91 25.20
N LEU A 530 26.45 -2.49 25.89
CA LEU A 530 26.46 -1.29 26.72
C LEU A 530 27.53 -1.42 27.81
N LYS A 531 28.59 -0.60 27.73
CA LYS A 531 29.41 -0.30 28.91
C LYS A 531 28.60 0.63 29.82
N ARG A 532 28.35 0.22 31.07
CA ARG A 532 27.80 1.11 32.10
C ARG A 532 28.67 2.37 32.18
N GLY A 533 28.05 3.54 32.04
CA GLY A 533 28.71 4.85 32.11
C GLY A 533 28.97 5.58 30.77
N ASP A 534 28.87 4.91 29.62
CA ASP A 534 29.09 5.56 28.31
C ASP A 534 27.77 6.22 27.83
N SER A 535 27.41 7.35 28.46
CA SER A 535 26.11 8.02 28.33
C SER A 535 25.87 8.66 26.95
N LYS A 536 26.87 9.35 26.39
CA LYS A 536 26.71 10.07 25.12
C LYS A 536 26.73 9.13 23.91
N ILE A 537 25.76 9.29 23.01
CA ILE A 537 25.70 8.60 21.72
C ILE A 537 26.69 9.29 20.76
N LYS A 538 27.73 8.56 20.36
CA LYS A 538 28.85 9.09 19.56
C LYS A 538 28.57 9.12 18.04
N ASP A 539 27.55 8.39 17.60
CA ASP A 539 27.03 8.39 16.23
C ASP A 539 25.53 8.05 16.26
N PRO A 540 24.62 9.01 16.09
CA PRO A 540 23.17 8.79 16.25
C PRO A 540 22.51 8.23 14.98
N ARG A 541 23.17 7.27 14.33
CA ARG A 541 22.70 6.63 13.10
C ARG A 541 22.38 5.15 13.31
N VAL A 542 21.23 4.73 12.82
CA VAL A 542 20.95 3.31 12.59
C VAL A 542 21.81 2.86 11.42
N LYS A 543 22.51 1.74 11.60
CA LYS A 543 23.37 1.15 10.57
C LYS A 543 22.64 -0.01 9.92
N VAL A 544 22.24 0.19 8.67
CA VAL A 544 21.54 -0.80 7.85
C VAL A 544 22.53 -1.73 7.17
N SER A 545 23.51 -1.18 6.43
CA SER A 545 24.51 -1.98 5.72
C SER A 545 25.95 -1.47 5.92
N ARG A 546 26.89 -1.87 5.05
CA ARG A 546 28.23 -1.24 5.00
C ARG A 546 28.22 0.13 4.32
N LYS A 547 27.23 0.39 3.46
CA LYS A 547 27.06 1.65 2.71
C LYS A 547 25.95 2.52 3.30
N SER A 548 24.79 1.92 3.59
CA SER A 548 23.60 2.62 4.07
C SER A 548 23.58 2.78 5.60
N LYS A 549 23.17 3.98 6.03
CA LYS A 549 22.90 4.38 7.42
C LYS A 549 22.16 5.72 7.44
N TYR A 550 21.18 5.86 8.33
CA TYR A 550 20.36 7.06 8.46
C TYR A 550 20.29 7.52 9.93
N TYR A 551 19.99 8.79 10.19
CA TYR A 551 19.83 9.33 11.54
C TYR A 551 18.46 8.95 12.11
N LEU A 552 18.41 8.57 13.39
CA LEU A 552 17.16 8.30 14.11
C LEU A 552 16.96 9.35 15.20
N GLY A 553 15.80 10.02 15.19
CA GLY A 553 15.45 11.03 16.17
C GLY A 553 14.11 10.78 16.88
N LEU A 554 13.98 11.26 18.11
CA LEU A 554 12.72 11.35 18.85
C LEU A 554 12.41 12.83 19.11
N VAL A 555 11.19 13.26 18.79
CA VAL A 555 10.75 14.67 18.87
C VAL A 555 9.50 14.76 19.73
N ASP A 556 9.49 15.68 20.71
CA ASP A 556 8.26 16.11 21.38
C ASP A 556 7.70 17.31 20.59
N CYS A 557 6.41 17.25 20.24
CA CYS A 557 5.74 18.17 19.33
C CYS A 557 4.36 18.58 19.86
N ARG A 558 4.28 18.82 21.18
CA ARG A 558 3.04 19.17 21.88
C ARG A 558 2.41 20.45 21.33
N GLU A 559 1.11 20.59 21.49
CA GLU A 559 0.42 21.81 21.10
C GLU A 559 0.74 22.96 22.08
N GLY A 560 1.10 24.12 21.54
CA GLY A 560 1.42 25.33 22.32
C GLY A 560 2.84 25.38 22.91
N GLU A 561 3.61 24.29 22.82
CA GLU A 561 5.03 24.25 23.23
C GLU A 561 5.99 24.37 22.03
N GLU A 562 7.27 24.62 22.28
CA GLU A 562 8.31 24.58 21.25
C GLU A 562 8.67 23.13 20.91
N VAL A 563 8.51 22.76 19.63
CA VAL A 563 8.95 21.48 19.08
C VAL A 563 10.46 21.35 19.23
N HIS A 564 10.95 20.22 19.74
CA HIS A 564 12.38 20.02 19.99
C HIS A 564 12.82 18.56 19.90
N LEU A 565 14.10 18.35 19.56
CA LEU A 565 14.71 17.02 19.51
C LEU A 565 15.02 16.52 20.93
N VAL A 566 14.32 15.49 21.37
CA VAL A 566 14.48 14.83 22.67
C VAL A 566 15.62 13.81 22.66
N PHE A 567 15.90 13.23 21.48
CA PHE A 567 16.94 12.23 21.28
C PHE A 567 17.40 12.22 19.81
N PRO A 568 18.70 12.12 19.50
CA PRO A 568 19.82 12.26 20.43
C PRO A 568 19.85 13.63 21.10
N GLU A 569 20.39 13.68 22.32
CA GLU A 569 20.82 14.94 22.95
C GLU A 569 21.93 15.58 22.10
N LEU A 570 21.78 16.86 21.74
CA LEU A 570 22.71 17.61 20.88
C LEU A 570 23.71 18.45 21.71
#